data_AF-A0A2G6ZQM0-F1
#
_entry.id   AF-A0A2G6ZQM0-F1
#
_cell.length_a   1.000
_cell.length_b   1.000
_cell.length_c   1.000
_cell.angle_alpha   90.00
_cell.angle_beta   90.00
_cell.angle_gamma   90.00
#
_symmetry.space_group_name_H-M   'P 1'
#
loop_
_entity.id
_entity.type
_entity.pdbx_description
1 polymer ?
#
loop_
_entity_poly.entity_id
_entity_poly.type
_entity_poly.pdbx_seq_one_letter_code
_entity_poly.pdbx_strand_id
1 'polypeptide(L)'
;MLVFGSGMLGALALQARSDAVALDFDEGRLQSSMQSRYGAAGVQRLGQWLAMLKAQKSRPLSQQLPAVNEFWNRAVVQTDDSMLWAQPDYWATPLETLGKGAGDCEDYVIGKYFSLLRLGVPGDKLRLIYVRARMGGVGSTQSIAHMVLGYYEAPTGEPLVLDSMVDFLLPSSQRKDLTPVFSFNAQGVYVGGAQPSSVDRITRWRDLLKRMKQEGFLP
;
A
#
# COMPACT_ATOMS: atom_id res chain seq x y z
N MET A 1 6.92 -61.50 -22.44
CA MET A 1 5.87 -60.46 -22.55
C MET A 1 6.15 -59.45 -21.45
N LEU A 2 6.51 -58.22 -21.83
CA LEU A 2 6.70 -57.06 -20.94
C LEU A 2 5.44 -56.82 -20.09
N VAL A 3 5.59 -56.26 -18.87
CA VAL A 3 4.98 -54.98 -18.47
C VAL A 3 5.58 -54.51 -17.13
N PHE A 4 5.97 -53.23 -17.15
CA PHE A 4 6.43 -52.34 -16.08
C PHE A 4 5.32 -51.94 -15.09
N GLY A 5 5.75 -51.46 -13.91
CA GLY A 5 5.12 -50.30 -13.26
C GLY A 5 4.67 -50.57 -11.82
N SER A 6 4.78 -49.64 -10.86
CA SER A 6 5.40 -48.31 -10.81
C SER A 6 5.44 -47.97 -9.32
N GLY A 7 6.60 -47.58 -8.79
CA GLY A 7 6.71 -47.09 -7.42
C GLY A 7 6.06 -45.70 -7.31
N MET A 8 4.99 -45.59 -6.52
CA MET A 8 4.42 -44.31 -6.14
C MET A 8 5.19 -43.76 -4.93
N LEU A 9 6.22 -42.95 -5.21
CA LEU A 9 6.78 -42.03 -4.21
C LEU A 9 5.85 -40.82 -4.10
N GLY A 10 5.04 -40.79 -3.05
CA GLY A 10 4.24 -39.63 -2.69
C GLY A 10 5.16 -38.48 -2.28
N ALA A 11 5.31 -37.48 -3.16
CA ALA A 11 5.98 -36.24 -2.81
C ALA A 11 5.09 -35.44 -1.86
N LEU A 12 5.45 -35.40 -0.57
CA LEU A 12 4.95 -34.38 0.34
C LEU A 12 5.45 -33.02 -0.15
N ALA A 13 4.56 -32.23 -0.75
CA ALA A 13 4.82 -30.83 -1.00
C ALA A 13 4.88 -30.10 0.35
N LEU A 14 6.10 -29.79 0.82
CA LEU A 14 6.28 -28.77 1.85
C LEU A 14 5.79 -27.44 1.26
N GLN A 15 4.61 -27.00 1.68
CA GLN A 15 4.21 -25.62 1.52
C GLN A 15 5.14 -24.79 2.41
N ALA A 16 6.12 -24.12 1.79
CA ALA A 16 6.88 -23.08 2.47
C ALA A 16 5.89 -22.02 2.94
N ARG A 17 5.72 -21.90 4.26
CA ARG A 17 5.05 -20.74 4.84
C ARG A 17 5.95 -19.55 4.53
N SER A 18 5.45 -18.63 3.71
CA SER A 18 6.06 -17.31 3.59
C SER A 18 5.91 -16.65 4.96
N ASP A 19 6.98 -16.64 5.75
CA ASP A 19 7.05 -15.78 6.91
C ASP A 19 6.93 -14.35 6.38
N ALA A 20 5.73 -13.78 6.49
CA ALA A 20 5.48 -12.41 6.14
C ALA A 20 6.44 -11.57 6.97
N VAL A 21 7.43 -10.95 6.32
CA VAL A 21 8.33 -10.04 7.01
C VAL A 21 7.48 -8.85 7.47
N ALA A 22 7.14 -8.85 8.75
CA ALA A 22 6.36 -7.80 9.35
C ALA A 22 7.22 -6.55 9.40
N LEU A 23 6.74 -5.46 8.82
CA LEU A 23 7.37 -4.16 8.93
C LEU A 23 7.35 -3.74 10.41
N ASP A 24 8.51 -3.41 10.97
CA ASP A 24 8.63 -2.88 12.33
C ASP A 24 9.13 -1.44 12.32
N PHE A 25 8.94 -0.76 13.46
CA PHE A 25 9.25 0.66 13.62
C PHE A 25 10.20 0.88 14.79
N ASP A 26 11.28 1.63 14.56
CA ASP A 26 11.99 2.32 15.62
C ASP A 26 11.23 3.61 15.96
N GLU A 27 10.26 3.50 16.89
CA GLU A 27 9.39 4.63 17.26
C GLU A 27 10.17 5.86 17.76
N GLY A 28 11.31 5.65 18.45
CA GLY A 28 12.17 6.72 18.92
C GLY A 28 12.82 7.48 17.77
N ARG A 29 13.31 6.74 16.76
CA ARG A 29 13.83 7.35 15.53
C ARG A 29 12.74 8.04 14.71
N LEU A 30 11.57 7.42 14.53
CA LEU A 30 10.43 8.06 13.85
C LEU A 30 10.07 9.39 14.51
N GLN A 31 9.98 9.41 15.85
CA GLN A 31 9.67 10.62 16.61
C GLN A 31 10.75 11.69 16.44
N SER A 32 12.03 11.31 16.48
CA SER A 32 13.15 12.24 16.27
C SER A 32 13.14 12.84 14.86
N SER A 33 12.90 12.01 13.84
CA SER A 33 12.76 12.45 12.45
C SER A 33 11.57 13.41 12.26
N MET A 34 10.42 13.11 12.85
CA MET A 34 9.25 14.01 12.80
C MET A 34 9.51 15.33 13.52
N GLN A 35 10.09 15.28 14.72
CA GLN A 35 10.40 16.48 15.48
C GLN A 35 11.37 17.39 14.73
N SER A 36 12.43 16.82 14.14
CA SER A 36 13.45 17.59 13.42
C SER A 36 12.91 18.24 12.14
N ARG A 37 11.97 17.60 11.44
CA ARG A 37 11.50 18.06 10.11
C ARG A 37 10.21 18.88 10.18
N TYR A 38 9.33 18.55 11.12
CA TYR A 38 7.94 19.03 11.17
C TYR A 38 7.52 19.55 12.55
N GLY A 39 8.44 19.55 13.53
CA GLY A 39 8.20 20.06 14.87
C GLY A 39 7.10 19.31 15.64
N ALA A 40 6.53 19.98 16.64
CA ALA A 40 5.54 19.39 17.54
C ALA A 40 4.27 18.92 16.82
N ALA A 41 3.82 19.66 15.81
CA ALA A 41 2.64 19.28 15.01
C ALA A 41 2.87 17.98 14.23
N GLY A 42 4.08 17.78 13.69
CA GLY A 42 4.45 16.51 13.07
C GLY A 42 4.45 15.36 14.08
N VAL A 43 5.08 15.55 15.23
CA VAL A 43 5.10 14.53 16.31
C VAL A 43 3.69 14.16 16.76
N GLN A 44 2.78 15.13 16.86
CA GLN A 44 1.38 14.86 17.19
C GLN A 44 0.70 13.96 16.15
N ARG A 45 0.89 14.23 14.86
CA ARG A 45 0.30 13.40 13.77
C ARG A 45 0.89 12.00 13.74
N LEU A 46 2.20 11.86 13.99
CA LEU A 46 2.82 10.55 14.19
C LEU A 46 2.19 9.80 15.37
N GLY A 47 1.98 10.47 16.50
CA GLY A 47 1.33 9.87 17.66
C GLY A 47 -0.08 9.37 17.36
N GLN A 48 -0.87 10.12 16.57
CA GLN A 48 -2.20 9.69 16.12
C GLN A 48 -2.12 8.43 15.24
N TRP A 49 -1.15 8.37 14.32
CA TRP A 49 -0.95 7.19 13.48
C TRP A 49 -0.55 5.95 14.29
N LEU A 50 0.44 6.08 15.17
CA LEU A 50 0.89 4.99 16.04
C LEU A 50 -0.22 4.53 17.00
N ALA A 51 -1.03 5.45 17.52
CA ALA A 51 -2.19 5.11 18.34
C ALA A 51 -3.25 4.31 17.56
N MET A 52 -3.55 4.69 16.32
CA MET A 52 -4.44 3.93 15.44
C MET A 52 -3.91 2.52 15.22
N LEU A 53 -2.63 2.37 14.86
CA LEU A 53 -2.01 1.05 14.66
C LEU A 53 -2.08 0.19 15.92
N LYS A 54 -1.77 0.76 17.09
CA LYS A 54 -1.85 0.07 18.38
C LYS A 54 -3.28 -0.39 18.69
N ALA A 55 -4.29 0.44 18.43
CA ALA A 55 -5.69 0.12 18.65
C ALA A 55 -6.21 -1.01 17.73
N GLN A 56 -5.63 -1.12 16.54
CA GLN A 56 -6.04 -2.11 15.52
C GLN A 56 -5.26 -3.43 15.56
N LYS A 57 -4.10 -3.48 16.23
CA LYS A 57 -3.20 -4.66 16.25
C LYS A 57 -3.88 -5.99 16.59
N SER A 58 -4.86 -5.99 17.49
CA SER A 58 -5.58 -7.20 17.93
C SER A 58 -7.00 -7.32 17.35
N ARG A 59 -7.35 -6.47 16.38
CA ARG A 59 -8.67 -6.47 15.73
C ARG A 59 -8.66 -7.39 14.50
N PRO A 60 -9.82 -7.96 14.12
CA PRO A 60 -9.93 -8.72 12.88
C PRO A 60 -9.67 -7.81 11.66
N LEU A 61 -9.15 -8.40 10.58
CA LEU A 61 -8.78 -7.66 9.37
C LEU A 61 -9.95 -6.85 8.77
N SER A 62 -11.19 -7.34 8.91
CA SER A 62 -12.41 -6.63 8.51
C SER A 62 -12.62 -5.28 9.22
N GLN A 63 -11.99 -5.07 10.38
CA GLN A 63 -11.97 -3.78 11.09
C GLN A 63 -10.68 -2.99 10.80
N GLN A 64 -9.56 -3.67 10.61
CA GLN A 64 -8.28 -3.02 10.33
C GLN A 64 -8.28 -2.28 8.99
N LEU A 65 -8.77 -2.92 7.92
CA LEU A 65 -8.81 -2.33 6.57
C LEU A 65 -9.57 -0.99 6.51
N PRO A 66 -10.83 -0.89 6.98
CA PRO A 66 -11.54 0.39 6.98
C PRO A 66 -10.91 1.42 7.92
N ALA A 67 -10.42 1.02 9.10
CA ALA A 67 -9.78 1.96 10.03
C ALA A 67 -8.51 2.59 9.46
N VAL A 68 -7.69 1.81 8.74
CA VAL A 68 -6.51 2.32 8.03
C VAL A 68 -6.93 3.25 6.89
N ASN A 69 -7.94 2.87 6.10
CA ASN A 69 -8.43 3.70 5.01
C ASN A 69 -8.92 5.06 5.51
N GLU A 70 -9.79 5.07 6.52
CA GLU A 70 -10.37 6.26 7.12
C GLU A 70 -9.31 7.16 7.77
N PHE A 71 -8.33 6.57 8.48
CA PHE A 71 -7.25 7.34 9.08
C PHE A 71 -6.50 8.17 8.04
N TRP A 72 -6.03 7.54 6.97
CA TRP A 72 -5.25 8.22 5.93
C TRP A 72 -6.11 9.22 5.14
N ASN A 73 -7.37 8.88 4.84
CA ASN A 73 -8.29 9.78 4.15
C ASN A 73 -8.58 11.07 4.96
N ARG A 74 -8.52 11.01 6.29
CA ARG A 74 -8.69 12.18 7.17
C ARG A 74 -7.40 12.91 7.49
N ALA A 75 -6.28 12.20 7.59
CA ALA A 75 -5.01 12.77 8.02
C ALA A 75 -4.33 13.61 6.93
N VAL A 76 -4.73 13.44 5.67
CA VAL A 76 -4.05 14.00 4.51
C VAL A 76 -5.07 14.80 3.68
N VAL A 77 -4.65 15.97 3.22
CA VAL A 77 -5.37 16.79 2.25
C VAL A 77 -4.81 16.56 0.85
N GLN A 78 -5.65 16.16 -0.10
CA GLN A 78 -5.27 15.93 -1.49
C GLN A 78 -4.61 17.19 -2.07
N THR A 79 -3.33 17.10 -2.46
CA THR A 79 -2.54 18.22 -2.98
C THR A 79 -1.51 17.72 -3.98
N ASP A 80 -1.40 18.35 -5.14
CA ASP A 80 -0.44 17.95 -6.17
C ASP A 80 1.02 18.16 -5.74
N ASP A 81 1.90 17.23 -6.11
CA ASP A 81 3.32 17.29 -5.76
C ASP A 81 4.06 18.52 -6.24
N SER A 82 3.67 19.06 -7.41
CA SER A 82 4.27 20.28 -7.93
C SER A 82 4.10 21.46 -6.97
N MET A 83 3.00 21.49 -6.20
CA MET A 83 2.75 22.47 -5.16
C MET A 83 3.43 22.09 -3.83
N LEU A 84 3.43 20.80 -3.49
CA LEU A 84 3.88 20.33 -2.17
C LEU A 84 5.40 20.16 -2.07
N TRP A 85 6.01 19.61 -3.11
CA TRP A 85 7.41 19.18 -3.17
C TRP A 85 8.24 19.94 -4.22
N ALA A 86 7.60 20.80 -5.01
CA ALA A 86 8.20 21.47 -6.18
C ALA A 86 8.84 20.49 -7.18
N GLN A 87 8.34 19.25 -7.20
CA GLN A 87 8.78 18.16 -8.07
C GLN A 87 7.57 17.38 -8.54
N PRO A 88 7.53 16.89 -9.79
CA PRO A 88 6.43 16.04 -10.24
C PRO A 88 6.58 14.58 -9.77
N ASP A 89 5.47 13.99 -9.32
CA ASP A 89 5.30 12.55 -9.04
C ASP A 89 6.27 12.06 -7.93
N TYR A 90 6.45 12.87 -6.89
CA TYR A 90 7.28 12.60 -5.73
C TYR A 90 6.56 11.70 -4.73
N TRP A 91 6.93 10.43 -4.69
CA TRP A 91 6.35 9.48 -3.74
C TRP A 91 6.84 9.77 -2.33
N ALA A 92 6.00 10.37 -1.48
CA ALA A 92 6.36 10.73 -0.13
C ALA A 92 6.34 9.53 0.82
N THR A 93 7.22 9.55 1.83
CA THR A 93 7.16 8.56 2.92
C THR A 93 5.94 8.80 3.80
N PRO A 94 5.48 7.79 4.57
CA PRO A 94 4.39 8.01 5.52
C PRO A 94 4.66 9.17 6.50
N LEU A 95 5.93 9.39 6.89
CA LEU A 95 6.28 10.52 7.75
C LEU A 95 6.24 11.86 7.02
N GLU A 96 6.62 11.89 5.75
CA GLU A 96 6.55 13.11 4.93
C GLU A 96 5.12 13.55 4.68
N THR A 97 4.27 12.62 4.26
CA THR A 97 2.85 12.86 4.03
C THR A 97 2.17 13.34 5.32
N LEU A 98 2.38 12.64 6.44
CA LEU A 98 1.84 13.07 7.74
C LEU A 98 2.45 14.39 8.22
N GLY A 99 3.74 14.60 7.99
CA GLY A 99 4.45 15.80 8.40
C GLY A 99 3.89 17.06 7.73
N LYS A 100 3.55 16.95 6.44
CA LYS A 100 2.85 18.00 5.68
C LYS A 100 1.35 18.02 5.92
N GLY A 101 0.75 16.88 6.27
CA GLY A 101 -0.71 16.71 6.30
C GLY A 101 -1.34 16.81 4.91
N ALA A 102 -0.55 16.57 3.86
CA ALA A 102 -0.94 16.71 2.47
C ALA A 102 -0.12 15.74 1.61
N GLY A 103 -0.68 15.38 0.46
CA GLY A 103 -0.11 14.45 -0.52
C GLY A 103 -1.12 14.18 -1.63
N ASP A 104 -0.69 13.52 -2.70
CA ASP A 104 -1.57 13.09 -3.78
C ASP A 104 -1.86 11.58 -3.69
N CYS A 105 -2.38 10.97 -4.76
CA CYS A 105 -3.00 9.66 -4.68
C CYS A 105 -2.09 8.52 -4.20
N GLU A 106 -0.83 8.49 -4.63
CA GLU A 106 0.13 7.48 -4.21
C GLU A 106 0.49 7.61 -2.74
N ASP A 107 0.52 8.82 -2.18
CA ASP A 107 0.93 9.08 -0.81
C ASP A 107 -0.07 8.45 0.18
N TYR A 108 -1.37 8.56 -0.10
CA TYR A 108 -2.40 7.84 0.65
C TYR A 108 -2.19 6.33 0.56
N VAL A 109 -1.91 5.81 -0.63
CA VAL A 109 -1.77 4.38 -0.89
C VAL A 109 -0.52 3.82 -0.19
N ILE A 110 0.60 4.54 -0.22
CA ILE A 110 1.85 4.22 0.46
C ILE A 110 1.62 4.18 1.97
N GLY A 111 0.97 5.21 2.53
CA GLY A 111 0.62 5.25 3.94
C GLY A 111 -0.24 4.06 4.37
N LYS A 112 -1.29 3.75 3.60
CA LYS A 112 -2.18 2.61 3.86
C LYS A 112 -1.45 1.27 3.76
N TYR A 113 -0.58 1.12 2.75
CA TYR A 113 0.21 -0.09 2.52
C TYR A 113 1.11 -0.41 3.72
N PHE A 114 1.93 0.55 4.16
CA PHE A 114 2.84 0.33 5.28
C PHE A 114 2.12 0.24 6.64
N SER A 115 0.97 0.89 6.81
CA SER A 115 0.09 0.64 7.96
C SER A 115 -0.35 -0.83 8.04
N LEU A 116 -0.80 -1.41 6.93
CA LEU A 116 -1.31 -2.79 6.90
C LEU A 116 -0.20 -3.82 7.04
N LEU A 117 0.98 -3.57 6.44
CA LEU A 117 2.16 -4.39 6.70
C LEU A 117 2.52 -4.39 8.20
N ARG A 118 2.49 -3.22 8.85
CA ARG A 118 2.75 -3.10 10.29
C ARG A 118 1.72 -3.85 11.15
N LEU A 119 0.47 -3.94 10.68
CA LEU A 119 -0.60 -4.72 11.32
C LEU A 119 -0.52 -6.22 11.02
N GLY A 120 0.49 -6.67 10.27
CA GLY A 120 0.74 -8.08 9.98
C GLY A 120 -0.01 -8.61 8.76
N VAL A 121 -0.57 -7.74 7.91
CA VAL A 121 -1.14 -8.16 6.63
C VAL A 121 0.00 -8.62 5.71
N PRO A 122 -0.06 -9.84 5.14
CA PRO A 122 0.96 -10.31 4.22
C PRO A 122 1.10 -9.39 2.99
N GLY A 123 2.33 -9.01 2.64
CA GLY A 123 2.58 -8.07 1.53
C GLY A 123 2.19 -8.62 0.15
N ASP A 124 2.13 -9.93 -0.02
CA ASP A 124 1.63 -10.59 -1.23
C ASP A 124 0.11 -10.42 -1.45
N LYS A 125 -0.62 -10.08 -0.39
CA LYS A 125 -2.05 -9.73 -0.42
C LYS A 125 -2.31 -8.25 -0.70
N LEU A 126 -1.28 -7.42 -0.69
CA LEU A 126 -1.40 -5.98 -0.90
C LEU A 126 -0.76 -5.61 -2.22
N ARG A 127 -1.47 -4.88 -3.08
CA ARG A 127 -0.91 -4.35 -4.33
C ARG A 127 -1.32 -2.90 -4.52
N LEU A 128 -0.35 -2.05 -4.84
CA LEU A 128 -0.57 -0.70 -5.33
C LEU A 128 -1.03 -0.85 -6.78
N ILE A 129 -2.18 -0.28 -7.13
CA ILE A 129 -2.81 -0.43 -8.45
C ILE A 129 -2.90 0.93 -9.10
N TYR A 130 -2.21 1.09 -10.22
CA TYR A 130 -2.36 2.26 -11.07
C TYR A 130 -3.59 2.08 -11.96
N VAL A 131 -4.47 3.07 -11.94
CA VAL A 131 -5.76 3.05 -12.63
C VAL A 131 -5.96 4.34 -13.42
N ARG A 132 -6.87 4.29 -14.39
CA ARG A 132 -7.51 5.50 -14.94
C ARG A 132 -8.83 5.69 -14.21
N ALA A 133 -8.95 6.77 -13.45
CA ALA A 133 -10.16 7.14 -12.73
C ALA A 133 -11.01 8.07 -13.57
N ARG A 134 -12.28 7.73 -13.78
CA ARG A 134 -13.24 8.49 -14.58
C ARG A 134 -13.85 9.59 -13.71
N MET A 135 -13.65 10.85 -14.10
CA MET A 135 -14.11 12.02 -13.37
C MET A 135 -15.42 12.56 -13.95
N GLY A 136 -16.28 13.18 -13.15
CA GLY A 136 -17.45 13.93 -13.66
C GLY A 136 -18.74 13.11 -13.88
N GLY A 137 -18.87 11.93 -13.28
CA GLY A 137 -20.15 11.19 -13.24
C GLY A 137 -20.47 10.38 -14.50
N VAL A 138 -21.67 9.79 -14.56
CA VAL A 138 -22.12 8.89 -15.65
C VAL A 138 -22.09 9.61 -17.01
N GLY A 139 -21.44 9.01 -18.00
CA GLY A 139 -21.31 9.59 -19.36
C GLY A 139 -20.06 10.45 -19.59
N SER A 140 -19.32 10.83 -18.54
CA SER A 140 -18.05 11.53 -18.73
C SER A 140 -16.99 10.64 -19.37
N THR A 141 -16.23 11.21 -20.31
CA THR A 141 -15.07 10.62 -20.97
C THR A 141 -13.74 11.09 -20.38
N GLN A 142 -13.77 12.00 -19.40
CA GLN A 142 -12.57 12.49 -18.74
C GLN A 142 -12.04 11.43 -17.77
N SER A 143 -10.77 11.09 -17.89
CA SER A 143 -10.08 10.22 -16.96
C SER A 143 -8.74 10.80 -16.54
N ILE A 144 -8.42 10.67 -15.26
CA ILE A 144 -7.13 11.04 -14.70
C ILE A 144 -6.35 9.79 -14.30
N ALA A 145 -5.02 9.91 -14.28
CA ALA A 145 -4.17 8.95 -13.58
C ALA A 145 -4.53 8.95 -12.10
N HIS A 146 -4.60 7.77 -11.49
CA HIS A 146 -4.89 7.61 -10.08
C HIS A 146 -4.24 6.32 -9.54
N MET A 147 -4.03 6.26 -8.22
CA MET A 147 -3.53 5.08 -7.55
C MET A 147 -4.45 4.66 -6.41
N VAL A 148 -4.68 3.35 -6.28
CA VAL A 148 -5.43 2.76 -5.18
C VAL A 148 -4.68 1.58 -4.57
N LEU A 149 -5.03 1.20 -3.34
CA LEU A 149 -4.50 0.00 -2.71
C LEU A 149 -5.52 -1.13 -2.85
N GLY A 150 -5.12 -2.25 -3.45
CA GLY A 150 -5.91 -3.48 -3.51
C GLY A 150 -5.51 -4.47 -2.42
N TYR A 151 -6.46 -4.93 -1.63
CA TYR A 151 -6.31 -6.09 -0.75
C TYR A 151 -6.92 -7.34 -1.39
N TYR A 152 -6.12 -8.39 -1.57
CA TYR A 152 -6.49 -9.66 -2.16
C TYR A 152 -6.61 -10.73 -1.06
N GLU A 153 -7.81 -11.27 -0.85
CA GLU A 153 -7.98 -12.39 0.06
C GLU A 153 -7.25 -13.66 -0.43
N ALA A 154 -7.29 -13.88 -1.75
CA ALA A 154 -6.57 -14.92 -2.48
C ALA A 154 -5.80 -14.31 -3.67
N PRO A 155 -4.63 -14.87 -4.09
CA PRO A 155 -3.77 -14.27 -5.11
C PRO A 155 -4.41 -13.97 -6.47
N THR A 156 -5.41 -14.77 -6.86
CA THR A 156 -6.19 -14.64 -8.11
C THR A 156 -7.62 -14.14 -7.87
N GLY A 157 -7.92 -13.70 -6.65
CA GLY A 157 -9.24 -13.22 -6.26
C GLY A 157 -9.50 -11.78 -6.69
N GLU A 158 -10.74 -11.35 -6.46
CA GLU A 158 -11.12 -9.96 -6.61
C GLU A 158 -10.62 -9.13 -5.41
N PRO A 159 -9.96 -7.98 -5.63
CA PRO A 159 -9.51 -7.16 -4.52
C PRO A 159 -10.61 -6.26 -3.95
N LEU A 160 -10.54 -6.04 -2.64
CA LEU A 160 -11.16 -4.87 -2.01
C LEU A 160 -10.26 -3.66 -2.27
N VAL A 161 -10.87 -2.54 -2.69
CA VAL A 161 -10.18 -1.31 -3.04
C VAL A 161 -10.23 -0.31 -1.89
N LEU A 162 -9.06 0.13 -1.45
CA LEU A 162 -8.86 1.25 -0.53
C LEU A 162 -8.39 2.46 -1.35
N ASP A 163 -9.12 3.56 -1.26
CA ASP A 163 -9.00 4.71 -2.15
C ASP A 163 -8.99 6.03 -1.35
N SER A 164 -8.31 7.07 -1.83
CA SER A 164 -8.39 8.42 -1.26
C SER A 164 -9.67 9.17 -1.66
N MET A 165 -10.31 8.79 -2.77
CA MET A 165 -11.53 9.45 -3.26
C MET A 165 -12.80 9.02 -2.51
N VAL A 166 -12.79 7.84 -1.88
CA VAL A 166 -13.95 7.27 -1.17
C VAL A 166 -13.52 6.52 0.10
N ASP A 167 -14.30 6.66 1.16
CA ASP A 167 -14.01 6.00 2.45
C ASP A 167 -14.46 4.54 2.51
N PHE A 168 -15.47 4.16 1.72
CA PHE A 168 -15.99 2.80 1.69
C PHE A 168 -15.10 1.86 0.87
N LEU A 169 -14.81 0.69 1.43
CA LEU A 169 -14.07 -0.35 0.75
C LEU A 169 -15.04 -1.14 -0.14
N LEU A 170 -14.80 -1.07 -1.44
CA LEU A 170 -15.63 -1.76 -2.43
C LEU A 170 -14.80 -2.80 -3.20
N PRO A 171 -15.39 -3.94 -3.57
CA PRO A 171 -14.77 -4.84 -4.54
C PRO A 171 -14.49 -4.10 -5.86
N SER A 172 -13.38 -4.43 -6.53
CA SER A 172 -12.99 -3.74 -7.77
C SER A 172 -14.07 -3.75 -8.87
N SER A 173 -14.91 -4.79 -8.95
CA SER A 173 -16.03 -4.88 -9.89
C SER A 173 -17.11 -3.84 -9.64
N GLN A 174 -17.21 -3.29 -8.42
CA GLN A 174 -18.16 -2.22 -8.07
C GLN A 174 -17.58 -0.82 -8.33
N ARG A 175 -16.26 -0.71 -8.51
CA ARG A 175 -15.56 0.54 -8.88
C ARG A 175 -15.51 0.72 -10.40
N LYS A 176 -16.69 0.87 -11.02
CA LYS A 176 -16.85 1.10 -12.48
C LYS A 176 -16.22 2.40 -12.98
N ASP A 177 -15.85 3.28 -12.06
CA ASP A 177 -15.09 4.50 -12.30
C ASP A 177 -13.59 4.26 -12.47
N LEU A 178 -13.06 3.10 -12.06
CA LEU A 178 -11.64 2.79 -12.12
C LEU A 178 -11.35 1.74 -13.21
N THR A 179 -10.41 2.04 -14.10
CA THR A 179 -9.89 1.08 -15.09
C THR A 179 -8.44 0.74 -14.77
N PRO A 180 -8.10 -0.50 -14.38
CA PRO A 180 -6.73 -0.86 -14.03
C PRO A 180 -5.80 -0.83 -15.24
N VAL A 181 -4.56 -0.38 -15.02
CA VAL A 181 -3.49 -0.38 -16.03
C VAL A 181 -2.40 -1.40 -15.63
N PHE A 182 -1.87 -1.28 -14.41
CA PHE A 182 -0.94 -2.24 -13.83
C PHE A 182 -1.01 -2.21 -12.30
N SER A 183 -0.41 -3.20 -11.65
CA SER A 183 -0.26 -3.21 -10.19
C SER A 183 1.12 -3.68 -9.78
N PHE A 184 1.56 -3.36 -8.58
CA PHE A 184 2.84 -3.83 -8.05
C PHE A 184 2.80 -3.93 -6.53
N ASN A 185 3.74 -4.67 -5.96
CA ASN A 185 4.02 -4.73 -4.54
C ASN A 185 5.51 -4.92 -4.30
N ALA A 186 5.93 -5.12 -3.05
CA ALA A 186 7.33 -5.32 -2.71
C ALA A 186 7.97 -6.56 -3.38
N GLN A 187 7.17 -7.52 -3.86
CA GLN A 187 7.66 -8.73 -4.51
C GLN A 187 7.76 -8.60 -6.05
N GLY A 188 7.02 -7.66 -6.67
CA GLY A 188 7.10 -7.49 -8.12
C GLY A 188 6.01 -6.60 -8.72
N VAL A 189 6.13 -6.38 -10.02
CA VAL A 189 5.20 -5.63 -10.89
C VAL A 189 4.40 -6.60 -11.75
N TYR A 190 3.09 -6.42 -11.78
CA TYR A 190 2.11 -7.26 -12.46
C TYR A 190 1.33 -6.44 -13.50
N VAL A 191 1.46 -6.83 -14.77
CA VAL A 191 0.71 -6.27 -15.90
C VAL A 191 -0.10 -7.40 -16.52
N GLY A 192 -1.37 -7.15 -16.86
CA GLY A 192 -2.24 -8.17 -17.47
C GLY A 192 -1.60 -8.77 -18.72
N GLY A 193 -1.40 -10.10 -18.74
CA GLY A 193 -0.82 -10.83 -19.86
C GLY A 193 0.71 -10.84 -19.95
N ALA A 194 1.44 -10.26 -18.98
CA ALA A 194 2.90 -10.26 -18.94
C ALA A 194 3.46 -11.05 -17.73
N GLN A 195 4.71 -11.50 -17.84
CA GLN A 195 5.44 -12.10 -16.71
C GLN A 195 5.78 -11.02 -15.67
N PRO A 196 5.70 -11.33 -14.36
CA PRO A 196 6.07 -10.38 -13.32
C PRO A 196 7.52 -9.90 -13.45
N SER A 197 7.74 -8.60 -13.25
CA SER A 197 9.10 -8.01 -13.25
C SER A 197 9.47 -7.48 -11.86
N SER A 198 10.77 -7.35 -11.55
CA SER A 198 11.19 -6.83 -10.23
C SER A 198 10.67 -5.40 -9.99
N VAL A 199 10.20 -5.15 -8.76
CA VAL A 199 9.81 -3.82 -8.28
C VAL A 199 10.99 -2.83 -8.26
N ASP A 200 12.24 -3.33 -8.25
CA ASP A 200 13.46 -2.50 -8.26
C ASP A 200 13.58 -1.61 -9.50
N ARG A 201 12.83 -1.92 -10.56
CA ARG A 201 12.74 -1.09 -11.77
C ARG A 201 11.96 0.20 -11.53
N ILE A 202 11.16 0.27 -10.46
CA ILE A 202 10.45 1.47 -10.04
C ILE A 202 11.40 2.29 -9.15
N THR A 203 12.22 3.15 -9.76
CA THR A 203 13.24 3.95 -9.05
C THR A 203 12.65 4.72 -7.86
N ARG A 204 11.45 5.30 -8.03
CA ARG A 204 10.74 6.03 -6.96
C ARG A 204 10.47 5.18 -5.72
N TRP A 205 10.07 3.91 -5.91
CA TRP A 205 9.85 2.97 -4.82
C TRP A 205 11.15 2.65 -4.05
N ARG A 206 12.26 2.46 -4.78
CA ARG A 206 13.56 2.23 -4.15
C ARG A 206 14.02 3.44 -3.33
N ASP A 207 13.85 4.64 -3.87
CA ASP A 207 14.25 5.88 -3.20
C ASP A 207 13.36 6.18 -1.98
N LEU A 208 12.07 5.85 -2.06
CA LEU A 208 11.13 5.84 -0.92
C LEU A 208 11.64 4.94 0.20
N LEU A 209 11.91 3.65 -0.09
CA LEU A 209 12.39 2.68 0.92
C LEU A 209 13.72 3.12 1.57
N LYS A 210 14.62 3.72 0.79
CA LYS A 210 15.88 4.27 1.32
C LYS A 210 15.64 5.37 2.35
N ARG A 211 14.73 6.30 2.08
CA ARG A 211 14.37 7.39 3.02
C ARG A 211 13.64 6.86 4.24
N MET A 212 12.71 5.93 4.07
CA MET A 212 12.03 5.26 5.18
C MET A 212 13.02 4.57 6.14
N LYS A 213 14.04 3.87 5.61
CA LYS A 213 15.08 3.27 6.47
C LYS A 213 15.85 4.31 7.30
N GLN A 214 16.09 5.50 6.74
CA GLN A 214 16.74 6.60 7.47
C GLN A 214 15.81 7.17 8.55
N GLU A 215 14.51 7.17 8.31
CA GLU A 215 13.46 7.69 9.20
C GLU A 215 13.14 6.76 10.38
N GLY A 216 13.44 5.46 10.29
CA GLY A 216 13.19 4.50 11.38
C GLY A 216 12.28 3.34 11.01
N PHE A 217 11.98 3.14 9.73
CA PHE A 217 11.29 1.95 9.26
C PHE A 217 12.26 0.78 9.14
N LEU A 218 11.88 -0.36 9.73
CA LEU A 218 12.68 -1.59 9.78
C LEU A 218 11.98 -2.64 8.90
N PRO A 219 12.52 -2.93 7.70
CA PRO A 219 11.99 -3.95 6.81
C PRO A 219 12.27 -5.36 7.32
#